data_AF-A0A9D2E5K1-F1
#
_entry.id   AF-A0A9D2E5K1-F1
#
_cell.length_a   1.000
_cell.length_b   1.000
_cell.length_c   1.000
_cell.angle_alpha   90.00
_cell.angle_beta   90.00
_cell.angle_gamma   90.00
#
_symmetry.space_group_name_H-M   'P 1'
#
loop_
_entity.id
_entity.type
_entity.pdbx_description
1 polymer ?
#
loop_
_entity_poly.entity_id
_entity_poly.type
_entity_poly.pdbx_seq_one_letter_code
_entity_poly.pdbx_strand_id
1 'polypeptide(L)'
;MDSSSTNIEMYYTACKFSDCAEFCMKAQQEKRNVPYLYTDPFIVNSAFSCEVFLKLLLRLEGIDYKKSHKLKDLFEKLPEEIQADIKSRTKEKCGYWLNVWGKEVLTQISNVFEKVRYIYE
;
A
#
# COMPACT_ATOMS: atom_id res chain seq x y z
N MET A 1 -12.60 -20.94 12.20
CA MET A 1 -12.83 -19.96 11.12
C MET A 1 -12.13 -20.50 9.89
N ASP A 2 -12.86 -20.70 8.80
CA ASP A 2 -12.33 -21.19 7.52
C ASP A 2 -11.31 -20.18 6.95
N SER A 3 -10.16 -20.66 6.47
CA SER A 3 -9.10 -19.84 5.87
C SER A 3 -9.62 -19.03 4.67
N SER A 4 -10.60 -19.57 3.94
CA SER A 4 -11.27 -18.90 2.83
C SER A 4 -12.01 -17.63 3.28
N SER A 5 -12.74 -17.70 4.40
CA SER A 5 -13.45 -16.55 4.99
C SER A 5 -12.49 -15.42 5.35
N THR A 6 -11.33 -15.75 5.92
CA THR A 6 -10.34 -14.74 6.30
C THR A 6 -9.70 -14.05 5.09
N ASN A 7 -9.44 -14.77 4.01
CA ASN A 7 -8.87 -14.19 2.79
C ASN A 7 -9.84 -13.18 2.14
N ILE A 8 -11.13 -13.52 2.13
CA ILE A 8 -12.19 -12.63 1.65
C ILE A 8 -12.28 -11.36 2.51
N GLU A 9 -12.23 -11.50 3.83
CA GLU A 9 -12.23 -10.36 4.76
C GLU A 9 -11.03 -9.43 4.55
N MET A 10 -9.83 -10.00 4.35
CA MET A 10 -8.62 -9.23 4.03
C MET A 10 -8.77 -8.47 2.71
N TYR A 11 -9.29 -9.12 1.67
CA TYR A 11 -9.53 -8.48 0.37
C TYR A 11 -10.46 -7.27 0.51
N TYR A 12 -11.63 -7.46 1.12
CA TYR A 12 -12.58 -6.35 1.33
C TYR A 12 -12.02 -5.26 2.24
N THR A 13 -11.19 -5.62 3.22
CA THR A 13 -10.52 -4.63 4.08
C THR A 13 -9.57 -3.78 3.25
N ALA A 14 -8.73 -4.39 2.43
CA ALA A 14 -7.82 -3.66 1.55
C ALA A 14 -8.56 -2.73 0.58
N CYS A 15 -9.69 -3.18 0.00
CA CYS A 15 -10.56 -2.36 -0.84
C CYS A 15 -11.10 -1.14 -0.09
N LYS A 16 -11.67 -1.32 1.12
CA LYS A 16 -12.23 -0.20 1.91
C LYS A 16 -11.19 0.91 2.15
N PHE A 17 -9.95 0.53 2.48
CA PHE A 17 -8.88 1.51 2.67
C PHE A 17 -8.44 2.16 1.35
N SER A 18 -8.44 1.43 0.24
CA SER A 18 -8.21 2.01 -1.09
C SER A 18 -9.28 3.04 -1.44
N ASP A 19 -10.55 2.73 -1.21
CA ASP A 19 -11.67 3.63 -1.46
C ASP A 19 -11.57 4.90 -0.59
N CYS A 20 -11.20 4.76 0.68
CA CYS A 20 -10.93 5.89 1.57
C CYS A 20 -9.80 6.79 1.04
N ALA A 21 -8.72 6.21 0.51
CA ALA A 21 -7.66 7.00 -0.12
C ALA A 21 -8.19 7.76 -1.35
N GLU A 22 -9.00 7.11 -2.19
CA GLU A 22 -9.62 7.77 -3.34
C GLU A 22 -10.54 8.93 -2.91
N PHE A 23 -11.33 8.76 -1.84
CA PHE A 23 -12.13 9.83 -1.27
C PHE A 23 -11.28 11.01 -0.80
N CYS A 24 -10.15 10.76 -0.12
CA CYS A 24 -9.24 11.82 0.32
C CYS A 24 -8.69 12.61 -0.89
N MET A 25 -8.33 11.91 -1.97
CA MET A 25 -7.83 12.52 -3.20
C MET A 25 -8.91 13.38 -3.88
N LYS A 26 -10.15 12.87 -4.00
CA LYS A 26 -11.29 13.62 -4.58
C LYS A 26 -11.62 14.86 -3.75
N ALA A 27 -11.72 14.72 -2.42
CA ALA A 27 -11.99 15.83 -1.51
C ALA A 27 -10.90 16.92 -1.58
N GLN A 28 -9.63 16.54 -1.76
CA GLN A 28 -8.53 17.49 -1.98
C GLN A 28 -8.69 18.27 -3.29
N GLN A 29 -9.16 17.62 -4.36
CA GLN A 29 -9.39 18.26 -5.67
C GLN A 29 -10.55 19.26 -5.66
N GLU A 30 -11.55 19.06 -4.78
CA GLU A 30 -12.64 20.01 -4.56
C GLU A 30 -12.20 21.23 -3.73
N LYS A 31 -11.27 21.04 -2.78
CA LYS A 31 -10.73 22.09 -1.91
C LYS A 31 -9.38 22.61 -2.37
N ARG A 32 -9.24 22.95 -3.66
CA ARG A 32 -7.96 23.39 -4.28
C ARG A 32 -7.27 24.55 -3.58
N ASN A 33 -8.03 25.38 -2.87
CA ASN A 33 -7.52 26.57 -2.18
C ASN A 33 -6.80 26.25 -0.86
N VAL A 34 -6.90 25.02 -0.34
CA VAL A 34 -6.20 24.57 0.86
C VAL A 34 -5.28 23.42 0.47
N PRO A 35 -3.98 23.69 0.23
CA PRO A 35 -3.06 22.65 -0.20
C PRO A 35 -2.85 21.62 0.91
N TYR A 36 -2.74 20.36 0.52
CA TYR A 36 -2.39 19.22 1.38
C TYR A 36 -3.36 18.87 2.53
N LEU A 37 -4.57 19.42 2.54
CA LEU A 37 -5.58 19.21 3.58
C LEU A 37 -5.88 17.73 3.87
N TYR A 38 -5.89 16.88 2.84
CA TYR A 38 -6.15 15.44 2.99
C TYR A 38 -4.96 14.56 2.57
N THR A 39 -3.75 15.12 2.54
CA THR A 39 -2.54 14.36 2.13
C THR A 39 -2.18 13.28 3.13
N ASP A 40 -2.20 13.57 4.43
CA ASP A 40 -1.90 12.57 5.47
C ASP A 40 -2.87 11.38 5.44
N PRO A 41 -4.20 11.56 5.48
CA PRO A 41 -5.13 10.45 5.41
C PRO A 41 -5.08 9.73 4.05
N PHE A 42 -4.81 10.43 2.95
CA PHE A 42 -4.56 9.78 1.65
C PHE A 42 -3.39 8.80 1.74
N ILE A 43 -2.23 9.25 2.20
CA ILE A 43 -1.01 8.44 2.29
C ILE A 43 -1.21 7.24 3.22
N VAL A 44 -1.79 7.46 4.40
CA VAL A 44 -1.99 6.39 5.40
C VAL A 44 -2.95 5.32 4.87
N ASN A 45 -4.08 5.72 4.28
CA ASN A 45 -5.06 4.78 3.73
C ASN A 45 -4.48 4.00 2.54
N SER A 46 -3.74 4.66 1.64
CA SER A 46 -3.06 3.97 0.52
C SER A 46 -2.02 2.96 1.02
N ALA A 47 -1.16 3.35 1.96
CA ALA A 47 -0.12 2.48 2.49
C ALA A 47 -0.72 1.25 3.19
N PHE A 48 -1.74 1.45 4.03
CA PHE A 48 -2.39 0.35 4.74
C PHE A 48 -3.14 -0.60 3.79
N SER A 49 -3.80 -0.07 2.76
CA SER A 49 -4.40 -0.89 1.69
C SER A 49 -3.35 -1.80 1.03
N CYS A 50 -2.18 -1.24 0.66
CA CYS A 50 -1.07 -2.02 0.12
C CYS A 50 -0.56 -3.08 1.10
N GLU A 51 -0.45 -2.76 2.40
CA GLU A 51 -0.02 -3.71 3.43
C GLU A 51 -0.94 -4.93 3.48
N VAL A 52 -2.26 -4.71 3.49
CA VAL A 52 -3.25 -5.78 3.55
C VAL A 52 -3.25 -6.61 2.26
N PHE A 53 -3.13 -5.99 1.08
CA PHE A 53 -3.01 -6.71 -0.18
C PHE A 53 -1.74 -7.58 -0.26
N LEU A 54 -0.58 -7.05 0.14
CA LEU A 54 0.66 -7.83 0.16
C LEU A 54 0.57 -9.01 1.14
N LYS A 55 -0.02 -8.81 2.32
CA LYS A 55 -0.27 -9.88 3.29
C LYS A 55 -1.25 -10.93 2.76
N LEU A 56 -2.27 -10.51 2.03
CA LEU A 56 -3.21 -11.43 1.38
C LEU A 56 -2.49 -12.29 0.35
N LEU A 57 -1.67 -11.70 -0.52
CA LEU A 57 -0.88 -12.44 -1.50
C LEU A 57 0.06 -13.44 -0.83
N LEU A 58 0.82 -13.02 0.19
CA LEU A 58 1.69 -13.93 0.95
C LEU A 58 0.90 -15.09 1.57
N ARG A 59 -0.31 -14.83 2.08
CA ARG A 59 -1.18 -15.87 2.63
C ARG A 59 -1.69 -16.85 1.58
N LEU A 60 -2.05 -16.36 0.38
CA LEU A 60 -2.46 -17.20 -0.74
C LEU A 60 -1.34 -18.12 -1.21
N GLU A 61 -0.09 -17.64 -1.16
CA GLU A 61 1.12 -18.41 -1.44
C GLU A 61 1.56 -19.31 -0.27
N GLY A 62 0.85 -19.30 0.87
CA GLY A 62 1.22 -20.07 2.06
C GLY A 62 2.50 -19.59 2.77
N ILE A 63 2.91 -18.33 2.54
CA ILE A 63 4.11 -17.72 3.09
C ILE A 63 3.78 -16.96 4.38
N ASP A 64 4.44 -17.34 5.49
CA ASP A 64 4.33 -16.59 6.73
C ASP A 64 5.11 -15.26 6.65
N TYR A 65 4.39 -14.18 6.92
CA TYR A 65 4.92 -12.81 6.91
C TYR A 65 5.17 -12.25 8.31
N LYS A 66 4.92 -13.04 9.38
CA LYS A 66 5.07 -12.65 10.78
C LYS A 66 4.35 -11.33 11.09
N LYS A 67 4.77 -10.61 12.13
CA LYS A 67 4.30 -9.24 12.44
C LYS A 67 5.05 -8.16 11.64
N SER A 68 5.43 -8.44 10.38
CA SER A 68 6.02 -7.39 9.54
C SER A 68 4.93 -6.41 9.07
N HIS A 69 5.27 -5.12 9.11
CA HIS A 69 4.41 -4.01 8.69
C HIS A 69 5.04 -3.18 7.57
N LYS A 70 6.32 -3.41 7.24
CA LYS A 70 7.04 -2.67 6.21
C LYS A 70 6.65 -3.21 4.83
N LEU A 71 6.11 -2.35 3.97
CA LEU A 71 5.66 -2.76 2.62
C LEU A 71 6.79 -3.39 1.81
N LYS A 72 8.01 -2.84 1.90
CA LYS A 72 9.19 -3.41 1.25
C LYS A 72 9.45 -4.85 1.70
N ASP A 73 9.53 -5.08 3.00
CA ASP A 73 9.80 -6.41 3.58
C ASP A 73 8.71 -7.42 3.19
N LEU A 74 7.45 -6.98 3.10
CA LEU A 74 6.33 -7.83 2.65
C LEU A 74 6.46 -8.14 1.15
N PHE A 75 6.79 -7.14 0.34
CA PHE A 75 6.94 -7.30 -1.10
C PHE A 75 8.11 -8.21 -1.47
N GLU A 76 9.26 -8.06 -0.81
CA GLU A 76 10.46 -8.89 -1.05
C GLU A 76 10.26 -10.36 -0.64
N LYS A 77 9.25 -10.65 0.18
CA LYS A 77 8.87 -12.03 0.54
C LYS A 77 8.01 -12.73 -0.51
N LEU A 78 7.43 -12.00 -1.46
CA LEU A 78 6.61 -12.60 -2.51
C LEU A 78 7.50 -13.39 -3.48
N PRO A 79 6.96 -14.43 -4.14
CA PRO A 79 7.63 -15.06 -5.28
C PRO A 79 8.06 -14.05 -6.33
N GLU A 80 9.21 -14.28 -6.98
CA GLU A 80 9.77 -13.36 -7.97
C GLU A 80 8.81 -13.07 -9.13
N GLU A 81 8.01 -14.06 -9.53
CA GLU A 81 6.99 -13.92 -10.57
C GLU A 81 5.93 -12.87 -10.18
N ILE A 82 5.40 -12.94 -8.95
CA ILE A 82 4.42 -11.99 -8.43
C ILE A 82 5.06 -10.61 -8.27
N GLN A 83 6.31 -10.54 -7.79
CA GLN A 83 7.04 -9.27 -7.70
C GLN A 83 7.21 -8.63 -9.09
N ALA A 84 7.55 -9.42 -10.10
CA ALA A 84 7.70 -8.95 -11.47
C ALA A 84 6.38 -8.46 -12.06
N ASP A 85 5.28 -9.19 -11.84
CA ASP A 85 3.94 -8.80 -12.31
C ASP A 85 3.49 -7.49 -11.65
N ILE A 86 3.64 -7.34 -10.33
CA ILE A 86 3.34 -6.09 -9.61
C ILE A 86 4.19 -4.94 -10.18
N LYS A 87 5.51 -5.13 -10.32
CA LYS A 87 6.41 -4.11 -10.89
C LYS A 87 5.99 -3.70 -12.30
N SER A 88 5.62 -4.66 -13.14
CA SER A 88 5.19 -4.42 -14.52
C SER A 88 3.89 -3.62 -14.56
N ARG A 89 2.85 -4.07 -13.84
CA ARG A 89 1.55 -3.40 -13.77
C ARG A 89 1.64 -2.00 -13.17
N THR A 90 2.49 -1.79 -12.16
CA THR A 90 2.73 -0.47 -11.59
C THR A 90 3.40 0.46 -12.61
N LYS A 91 4.38 -0.03 -13.38
CA LYS A 91 4.99 0.76 -14.46
C LYS A 91 3.99 1.08 -15.56
N GLU A 92 3.14 0.15 -15.96
CA GLU A 92 2.10 0.40 -16.97
C GLU A 92 1.08 1.45 -16.50
N LYS A 93 0.61 1.36 -15.25
CA LYS A 93 -0.42 2.27 -14.73
C LYS A 93 0.12 3.63 -14.31
N CYS A 94 1.28 3.66 -13.66
CA CYS A 94 1.82 4.87 -13.04
C CYS A 94 2.99 5.48 -13.84
N GLY A 95 3.53 4.77 -14.83
CA GLY A 95 4.66 5.20 -15.64
C GLY A 95 6.03 4.97 -15.00
N TYR A 96 6.09 4.64 -13.69
CA TYR A 96 7.35 4.50 -12.97
C TYR A 96 7.27 3.53 -11.78
N TRP A 97 8.41 2.88 -11.49
CA TRP A 97 8.64 2.09 -10.26
C TRP A 97 9.76 2.70 -9.40
N LEU A 98 10.75 3.27 -10.09
CA LEU A 98 11.78 4.11 -9.51
C LEU A 98 11.30 5.55 -9.58
N ASN A 99 11.56 6.34 -8.54
CA ASN A 99 11.37 7.78 -8.62
C ASN A 99 12.41 8.41 -9.57
N VAL A 100 12.33 9.72 -9.76
CA VAL A 100 13.25 10.49 -10.63
C VAL A 100 14.73 10.40 -10.21
N TRP A 101 15.03 9.92 -9.01
CA TRP A 101 16.38 9.73 -8.47
C TRP A 101 16.82 8.25 -8.49
N GLY A 102 16.11 7.37 -9.20
CA GLY A 102 16.45 5.95 -9.31
C GLY A 102 16.20 5.15 -8.03
N LYS A 103 15.52 5.71 -7.03
CA LYS A 103 15.15 5.00 -5.79
C LYS A 103 13.78 4.35 -5.94
N GLU A 104 13.65 3.12 -5.46
CA GLU A 104 12.36 2.44 -5.41
C GLU A 104 11.35 3.27 -4.61
N VAL A 105 10.22 3.55 -5.24
CA VAL A 105 9.12 4.31 -4.63
C VAL A 105 8.57 3.58 -3.41
N LEU A 106 8.51 2.24 -3.48
CA LEU A 106 8.06 1.39 -2.38
C LEU A 106 8.90 1.56 -1.11
N THR A 107 10.23 1.69 -1.26
CA THR A 107 11.14 1.92 -0.13
C THR A 107 10.84 3.27 0.55
N GLN A 108 10.49 4.30 -0.23
CA GLN A 108 10.17 5.61 0.32
C GLN A 108 8.85 5.60 1.08
N ILE A 109 7.81 5.00 0.50
CA ILE A 109 6.48 4.92 1.12
C ILE A 109 6.54 4.09 2.42
N SER A 110 7.30 2.99 2.42
CA SER A 110 7.49 2.15 3.61
C SER A 110 8.01 2.96 4.81
N ASN A 111 8.93 3.89 4.57
CA ASN A 111 9.51 4.74 5.62
C ASN A 111 8.59 5.91 6.00
N VAL A 112 7.76 6.39 5.08
CA VAL A 112 6.81 7.49 5.35
C VAL A 112 5.73 7.04 6.31
N PHE A 113 5.26 5.80 6.22
CA PHE A 113 4.24 5.27 7.14
C PHE A 113 4.70 5.28 8.61
N GLU A 114 5.91 4.79 8.89
CA GLU A 114 6.50 4.88 10.23
C GLU A 114 6.64 6.34 10.67
N LYS A 115 7.16 7.20 9.80
CA LYS A 115 7.36 8.62 10.12
C LYS A 115 6.06 9.35 10.43
N VAL A 116 5.02 9.17 9.62
CA VAL A 116 3.71 9.83 9.82
C VAL A 116 3.09 9.41 11.16
N ARG A 117 3.26 8.15 11.56
CA ARG A 117 2.81 7.68 12.87
C ARG A 117 3.55 8.37 14.02
N TYR A 118 4.87 8.52 13.89
CA TYR A 118 5.71 9.14 14.93
C TYR A 118 5.75 10.67 14.92
N ILE A 119 5.09 11.36 13.98
CA ILE A 119 5.00 12.83 14.00
C ILE A 119 4.15 13.33 15.19
N TYR A 120 3.25 12.49 15.70
CA TYR A 120 2.27 12.85 16.72
C TYR A 120 2.42 12.06 18.04
N GLU A 121 3.45 11.21 18.15
CA GLU A 121 3.85 10.48 19.36
C GLU A 121 5.13 11.09 19.94
#